data_AF-A0A356VZ50-F1
#
_entry.id   AF-A0A356VZ50-F1
#
_cell.length_a   1.000
_cell.length_b   1.000
_cell.length_c   1.000
_cell.angle_alpha   90.00
_cell.angle_beta   90.00
_cell.angle_gamma   90.00
#
_symmetry.space_group_name_H-M   'P 1'
#
loop_
_entity.id
_entity.type
_entity.pdbx_description
1 polymer ?
#
loop_
_entity_poly.entity_id
_entity_poly.type
_entity_poly.pdbx_seq_one_letter_code
_entity_poly.pdbx_strand_id
1 'polypeptide(L)'
;MDYLNKKTVEDIDVAGKKVLVRCDFNVPFDDAGKISDPKRINAALKTIRYLVDHRAKVILCSHLGRPKGQVNPKFSLAPVAAYLSKALGQQV
;
A
#
# COMPACT_ATOMS: atom_id res chain seq x y z
N MET A 1 25.72 4.39 -7.47
CA MET A 1 25.46 5.74 -8.01
C MET A 1 23.97 5.89 -8.15
N ASP A 2 23.36 6.69 -7.28
CA ASP A 2 21.92 6.99 -7.38
C ASP A 2 21.75 8.08 -8.45
N TYR A 3 21.06 7.74 -9.56
CA TYR A 3 20.93 8.62 -10.73
C TYR A 3 19.82 9.66 -10.56
N LEU A 4 19.04 9.55 -9.49
CA LEU A 4 17.94 10.46 -9.19
C LEU A 4 18.37 11.32 -8.01
N ASN A 5 18.51 12.64 -8.22
CA ASN A 5 18.71 13.61 -7.14
C ASN A 5 17.42 13.77 -6.31
N LYS A 6 17.04 12.70 -5.61
CA LYS A 6 15.81 12.55 -4.82
C LYS A 6 16.15 11.85 -3.52
N LYS A 7 15.52 12.30 -2.44
CA LYS A 7 15.57 11.57 -1.17
C LYS A 7 14.77 10.28 -1.28
N THR A 8 15.27 9.25 -0.63
CA THR A 8 14.64 7.96 -0.42
C THR A 8 14.00 7.89 0.95
N VAL A 9 13.27 6.80 1.22
CA VAL A 9 12.69 6.53 2.54
C VAL A 9 13.76 6.29 3.61
N GLU A 10 14.98 5.93 3.20
CA GLU A 10 16.12 5.66 4.08
C GLU A 10 16.83 6.96 4.51
N ASP A 11 16.59 8.08 3.79
CA ASP A 11 17.19 9.40 4.07
C ASP A 11 16.39 10.24 5.07
N ILE A 12 15.29 9.71 5.62
CA ILE A 12 14.37 10.44 6.49
C ILE A 12 14.19 9.73 7.83
N ASP A 13 14.26 10.49 8.92
CA ASP A 13 13.83 10.00 10.24
C ASP A 13 12.30 9.90 10.26
N VAL A 14 11.79 8.70 10.53
CA VAL A 14 10.35 8.40 10.54
C VAL A 14 9.83 7.99 11.92
N ALA A 15 10.70 7.88 12.92
CA ALA A 15 10.35 7.34 14.23
C ALA A 15 9.29 8.22 14.92
N GLY A 16 8.18 7.61 15.34
CA GLY A 16 7.06 8.30 15.99
C GLY A 16 6.23 9.20 15.07
N LYS A 17 6.58 9.32 13.78
CA LYS A 17 5.88 10.19 12.81
C LYS A 17 4.72 9.48 12.16
N LYS A 18 3.72 10.25 11.70
CA LYS A 18 2.65 9.76 10.83
C LYS A 18 3.12 9.88 9.37
N VAL A 19 3.24 8.77 8.66
CA VAL A 19 3.78 8.70 7.31
C VAL A 19 2.69 8.28 6.34
N LEU A 20 2.30 9.18 5.43
CA LEU A 20 1.40 8.87 4.32
C LEU A 20 2.20 8.26 3.18
N VAL A 21 1.86 7.03 2.79
CA VAL A 21 2.48 6.32 1.67
C VAL A 21 1.48 6.17 0.55
N ARG A 22 1.81 6.73 -0.62
CA ARG A 22 1.05 6.52 -1.84
C ARG A 22 1.52 5.23 -2.51
N CYS A 23 0.72 4.17 -2.43
CA CYS A 23 1.03 2.87 -3.00
C CYS A 23 0.31 2.67 -4.35
N ASP A 24 0.82 1.75 -5.16
CA ASP A 24 0.10 1.20 -6.31
C ASP A 24 -0.55 -0.14 -5.90
N PHE A 25 -1.83 -0.10 -5.55
CA PHE A 25 -2.65 -1.28 -5.27
C PHE A 25 -3.71 -1.50 -6.34
N ASN A 26 -3.46 -1.02 -7.56
CA ASN A 26 -4.34 -1.25 -8.68
C ASN A 26 -4.13 -2.67 -9.23
N VAL A 27 -4.74 -3.65 -8.57
CA VAL A 27 -4.61 -5.09 -8.86
C VAL A 27 -5.86 -5.64 -9.57
N PRO A 28 -5.70 -6.69 -10.39
CA PRO A 28 -6.84 -7.39 -10.98
C PRO A 28 -7.57 -8.25 -9.95
N PHE A 29 -8.86 -8.47 -10.21
CA PHE A 29 -9.72 -9.36 -9.45
C PHE A 29 -10.24 -10.47 -10.37
N ASP A 30 -10.47 -11.66 -9.80
CA ASP A 30 -11.19 -12.76 -10.48
C ASP A 30 -12.72 -12.54 -10.46
N ASP A 31 -13.45 -13.44 -11.11
CA ASP A 31 -14.92 -13.40 -11.20
C ASP A 31 -15.60 -13.56 -9.83
N ALA A 32 -14.90 -14.11 -8.84
CA ALA A 32 -15.36 -14.25 -7.46
C ALA A 32 -15.02 -13.02 -6.59
N GLY A 33 -14.44 -11.97 -7.17
CA GLY A 33 -14.06 -10.74 -6.47
C GLY A 33 -12.84 -10.87 -5.57
N LYS A 34 -12.00 -11.90 -5.77
CA LYS A 34 -10.73 -12.08 -5.07
C LYS A 34 -9.57 -11.53 -5.90
N ILE A 35 -8.51 -11.10 -5.23
CA ILE A 35 -7.30 -10.60 -5.91
C ILE A 35 -6.66 -11.76 -6.68
N SER A 36 -6.55 -11.65 -8.00
CA SER A 36 -5.98 -12.70 -8.86
C SER A 36 -4.47 -12.58 -9.04
N ASP A 37 -3.91 -11.36 -8.92
CA ASP A 37 -2.46 -11.11 -8.91
C ASP A 37 -2.09 -10.09 -7.81
N PRO A 38 -1.42 -10.54 -6.72
CA PRO A 38 -1.05 -9.67 -5.61
C PRO A 38 0.32 -8.99 -5.80
N LYS A 39 1.00 -9.14 -6.93
CA LYS A 39 2.40 -8.68 -7.13
C LYS A 39 2.61 -7.22 -6.72
N ARG A 40 1.68 -6.33 -7.08
CA ARG A 40 1.78 -4.89 -6.75
C ARG A 40 1.65 -4.63 -5.24
N ILE A 41 0.78 -5.36 -4.55
CA ILE A 41 0.63 -5.27 -3.09
C ILE A 41 1.90 -5.77 -2.41
N ASN A 42 2.40 -6.92 -2.85
CA ASN A 42 3.62 -7.53 -2.29
C ASN A 42 4.86 -6.63 -2.47
N ALA A 43 4.95 -5.91 -3.59
CA ALA A 43 6.05 -4.97 -3.84
C ALA A 43 6.11 -3.83 -2.81
N ALA A 44 4.96 -3.37 -2.29
CA ALA A 44 4.91 -2.32 -1.28
C ALA A 44 5.31 -2.81 0.13
N LEU A 45 5.27 -4.12 0.39
CA LEU A 45 5.50 -4.68 1.73
C LEU A 45 6.89 -4.33 2.27
N LYS A 46 7.91 -4.23 1.42
CA LYS A 46 9.27 -3.83 1.84
C LYS A 46 9.25 -2.45 2.50
N THR A 47 8.63 -1.46 1.85
CA THR A 47 8.52 -0.10 2.38
C THR A 47 7.64 -0.04 3.62
N ILE A 48 6.52 -0.77 3.63
CA ILE A 48 5.60 -0.80 4.78
C ILE A 48 6.31 -1.36 6.01
N ARG A 49 6.98 -2.52 5.87
CA ARG A 49 7.74 -3.15 6.96
C ARG A 49 8.85 -2.23 7.45
N TYR A 50 9.64 -1.64 6.55
CA TYR A 50 10.65 -0.65 6.92
C TYR A 50 10.08 0.45 7.82
N LEU A 51 8.98 1.08 7.42
CA LEU A 51 8.38 2.16 8.20
C LEU A 51 7.85 1.69 9.56
N VAL A 52 7.21 0.52 9.61
CA VAL A 52 6.69 -0.08 10.86
C VAL A 52 7.84 -0.44 11.80
N ASP A 53 8.88 -1.10 11.30
CA ASP A 53 10.08 -1.51 12.06
C ASP A 53 10.80 -0.29 12.65
N HIS A 54 10.75 0.86 11.95
CA HIS A 54 11.29 2.13 12.40
C HIS A 54 10.29 2.96 13.24
N ARG A 55 9.25 2.33 13.79
CA ARG A 55 8.27 2.92 14.71
C ARG A 55 7.48 4.09 14.11
N ALA A 56 7.27 4.10 12.80
CA ALA A 56 6.38 5.05 12.15
C ALA A 56 4.91 4.60 12.24
N LYS A 57 3.99 5.56 12.29
CA LYS A 57 2.55 5.34 12.11
C LYS A 57 2.22 5.45 10.62
N VAL A 58 2.03 4.30 9.96
CA VAL A 58 1.88 4.24 8.50
C VAL A 58 0.42 4.43 8.09
N ILE A 59 0.18 5.31 7.12
CA ILE A 59 -1.12 5.56 6.49
C ILE A 59 -0.98 5.23 5.00
N LEU A 60 -1.70 4.24 4.50
CA LEU A 60 -1.61 3.82 3.10
C LEU A 60 -2.74 4.42 2.28
N CYS A 61 -2.44 4.94 1.09
CA CYS A 61 -3.45 5.37 0.15
C CYS A 61 -3.14 4.86 -1.26
N SER A 62 -4.18 4.52 -2.02
CA SER A 62 -4.04 4.09 -3.41
C SER A 62 -5.27 4.49 -4.24
N HIS A 63 -5.35 3.99 -5.45
CA HIS A 63 -6.54 3.99 -6.29
C HIS A 63 -6.81 2.55 -6.73
N LEU A 64 -8.04 2.29 -7.15
CA LEU A 64 -8.42 1.02 -7.78
C LEU A 64 -9.34 1.31 -8.96
N GLY A 65 -9.01 0.75 -10.13
CA GLY A 65 -9.79 0.94 -11.34
C GLY A 65 -10.00 2.41 -11.71
N ARG A 66 -11.20 2.73 -12.22
CA ARG A 66 -11.55 4.07 -12.73
C ARG A 66 -12.92 4.51 -12.20
N PRO A 67 -12.99 5.01 -10.95
CA PRO A 67 -14.26 5.39 -10.31
C PRO A 67 -14.91 6.66 -10.87
N LYS A 68 -14.22 7.40 -11.75
CA LYS A 68 -14.71 8.66 -12.37
C LYS A 68 -15.23 9.68 -11.35
N GLY A 69 -14.58 9.79 -10.19
CA GLY A 69 -14.92 10.75 -9.14
C GLY A 69 -16.15 10.38 -8.30
N GLN A 70 -16.74 9.20 -8.50
CA GLN A 70 -17.89 8.72 -7.73
C GLN A 70 -17.50 7.58 -6.78
N VAL A 71 -18.20 7.47 -5.66
CA VAL A 71 -18.06 6.31 -4.77
C VAL A 71 -18.70 5.11 -5.45
N ASN A 72 -17.90 4.10 -5.77
CA ASN A 72 -18.38 2.85 -6.35
C ASN A 72 -17.79 1.67 -5.55
N PRO A 73 -18.62 0.86 -4.87
CA PRO A 73 -18.16 -0.29 -4.08
C PRO A 73 -17.29 -1.29 -4.86
N LYS A 74 -17.48 -1.41 -6.18
CA LYS A 74 -16.65 -2.25 -7.06
C LYS A 74 -15.18 -1.84 -7.07
N PHE A 75 -14.89 -0.57 -6.81
CA PHE A 75 -13.54 -0.02 -6.75
C PHE A 75 -13.07 0.22 -5.30
N SER A 76 -13.71 -0.42 -4.32
CA SER A 76 -13.29 -0.37 -2.92
C SER A 76 -11.94 -1.05 -2.71
N LEU A 77 -11.11 -0.48 -1.83
CA LEU A 77 -9.84 -1.07 -1.40
C LEU A 77 -10.01 -2.06 -0.23
N ALA A 78 -11.23 -2.33 0.24
CA ALA A 78 -11.48 -3.30 1.33
C ALA A 78 -10.81 -4.68 1.11
N PRO A 79 -10.91 -5.30 -0.09
CA PRO A 79 -10.22 -6.57 -0.34
C PRO A 79 -8.69 -6.48 -0.24
N VAL A 80 -8.12 -5.32 -0.62
CA VAL A 80 -6.69 -5.05 -0.50
C VAL A 80 -6.28 -4.93 0.97
N ALA A 81 -7.08 -4.26 1.80
CA ALA A 81 -6.85 -4.16 3.24
C ALA A 81 -6.89 -5.54 3.93
N ALA A 82 -7.84 -6.40 3.55
CA ALA A 82 -7.91 -7.78 4.05
C ALA A 82 -6.67 -8.60 3.66
N TYR A 83 -6.21 -8.47 2.41
CA TYR A 83 -4.97 -9.13 1.97
C TYR A 83 -3.74 -8.60 2.71
N LEU A 84 -3.62 -7.27 2.87
CA LEU A 84 -2.51 -6.66 3.60
C LEU A 84 -2.47 -7.11 5.06
N SER A 85 -3.64 -7.20 5.72
CA SER A 85 -3.73 -7.72 7.09
C SER A 85 -3.12 -9.12 7.20
N LYS A 86 -3.47 -10.01 6.26
CA LYS A 86 -2.91 -11.36 6.20
C LYS A 86 -1.40 -11.35 5.92
N ALA A 87 -0.94 -10.52 4.97
CA ALA A 87 0.46 -10.47 4.56
C ALA A 87 1.40 -9.85 5.62
N LEU A 88 0.86 -8.96 6.46
CA LEU A 88 1.60 -8.30 7.55
C LEU A 88 1.45 -9.02 8.89
N GLY A 89 0.47 -9.92 9.04
CA GLY A 89 0.20 -10.61 10.31
C GLY A 89 -0.35 -9.69 11.40
N GLN A 90 -0.90 -8.54 11.02
CA GLN A 90 -1.50 -7.55 11.92
C GLN A 90 -2.73 -6.94 11.25
N GLN A 91 -3.68 -6.46 12.05
CA GLN A 91 -4.83 -5.75 11.53
C GLN A 91 -4.40 -4.40 10.94
N VAL A 92 -4.83 -4.12 9.71
CA VAL A 92 -4.73 -2.82 9.03
C VAL A 92 -6.09 -2.26 8.68
#